data_AF-A0A524P9U0-F1
#
_entry.id   AF-A0A524P9U0-F1
#
_cell.length_a   1.000
_cell.length_b   1.000
_cell.length_c   1.000
_cell.angle_alpha   90.00
_cell.angle_beta   90.00
_cell.angle_gamma   90.00
#
_symmetry.space_group_name_H-M   'P 1'
#
loop_
_entity.id
_entity.type
_entity.pdbx_description
1 polymer ?
#
loop_
_entity_poly.entity_id
_entity_poly.type
_entity_poly.pdbx_seq_one_letter_code
_entity_poly.pdbx_strand_id
1 'polypeptide(L)'
;MPNLEVDYGGAIIAGQIETLLDPYRGNAIEWLRSCTQSPLENIAEDMECFLQRLHPNVRDQFVIQTRRLLDTASFYFGASG
;
A
#
# COMPACT_ATOMS: atom_id res chain seq x y z
N MET A 1 12.25 -10.38 -25.86
CA MET A 1 11.12 -10.42 -24.91
C MET A 1 11.34 -9.31 -23.91
N PRO A 2 10.42 -8.36 -23.68
CA PRO A 2 10.56 -7.51 -22.53
C PRO A 2 9.97 -8.23 -21.31
N ASN A 3 10.82 -8.56 -20.34
CA ASN A 3 10.42 -8.79 -18.94
C ASN A 3 9.83 -7.48 -18.43
N LEU A 4 8.51 -7.42 -18.23
CA LEU A 4 7.81 -6.21 -17.81
C LEU A 4 6.66 -6.56 -16.87
N GLU A 5 6.98 -7.22 -15.76
CA GLU A 5 6.13 -7.22 -14.57
C GLU A 5 7.02 -6.93 -13.36
N VAL A 6 7.60 -5.72 -13.34
CA VAL A 6 7.98 -5.13 -12.05
C VAL A 6 6.65 -4.78 -11.41
N ASP A 7 6.24 -5.59 -10.45
CA ASP A 7 5.05 -5.39 -9.64
C ASP A 7 5.18 -4.02 -8.96
N TYR A 8 4.30 -3.07 -9.30
CA TYR A 8 4.35 -1.70 -8.78
C TYR A 8 3.51 -1.54 -7.51
N GLY A 9 3.02 -2.64 -6.94
CA GLY A 9 2.06 -2.63 -5.83
C GLY A 9 2.57 -1.86 -4.62
N GLY A 10 3.85 -2.02 -4.25
CA GLY A 10 4.44 -1.29 -3.12
C GLY A 10 4.46 0.22 -3.32
N ALA A 11 4.92 0.68 -4.49
CA ALA A 11 5.00 2.10 -4.83
C ALA A 11 3.61 2.76 -4.93
N ILE A 12 2.61 2.05 -5.46
CA ILE A 12 1.23 2.53 -5.56
C ILE A 12 0.65 2.74 -4.15
N ILE A 13 0.79 1.74 -3.28
CA ILE A 13 0.29 1.80 -1.90
C ILE A 13 0.96 2.94 -1.14
N ALA A 14 2.28 3.07 -1.24
CA ALA A 14 3.03 4.15 -0.61
C ALA A 14 2.53 5.53 -1.11
N GLY A 15 2.39 5.70 -2.42
CA GLY A 15 1.90 6.95 -3.01
C GLY A 15 0.52 7.36 -2.51
N GLN A 16 -0.40 6.42 -2.32
CA GLN A 16 -1.74 6.72 -1.78
C GLN A 16 -1.69 7.15 -0.31
N ILE A 17 -0.84 6.51 0.51
CA ILE A 17 -0.68 6.86 1.93
C ILE A 17 -0.15 8.29 2.10
N GLU A 18 0.76 8.72 1.23
CA GLU A 18 1.28 10.10 1.23
C GLU A 18 0.20 11.16 0.96
N THR A 19 -0.91 10.79 0.32
CA THR A 19 -2.03 11.74 0.09
C THR A 19 -2.91 11.95 1.31
N LEU A 20 -2.81 11.07 2.32
CA LEU A 20 -3.57 11.17 3.55
C LEU A 20 -3.00 12.25 4.46
N LEU A 21 -3.88 13.02 5.10
CA LEU A 21 -3.48 13.93 6.15
C LEU A 21 -3.28 13.19 7.48
N ASP A 22 -2.49 13.77 8.37
CA ASP A 22 -2.44 13.30 9.75
C ASP A 22 -3.77 13.60 10.46
N PRO A 23 -4.24 12.69 11.35
CA PRO A 23 -3.57 11.46 11.83
C PRO A 23 -3.84 10.22 10.95
N TYR A 24 -4.61 10.35 9.87
CA TYR A 24 -5.06 9.21 9.06
C TYR A 24 -3.94 8.53 8.29
N ARG A 25 -2.91 9.29 7.89
CA ARG A 25 -1.66 8.71 7.36
C ARG A 25 -1.01 7.76 8.37
N GLY A 26 -0.81 8.20 9.61
CA GLY A 26 -0.28 7.35 10.68
C GLY A 26 -1.14 6.11 10.94
N ASN A 27 -2.47 6.26 10.96
CA ASN A 27 -3.39 5.14 11.13
C ASN A 27 -3.29 4.11 9.99
N ALA A 28 -3.14 4.57 8.74
CA ALA A 28 -2.97 3.69 7.59
C ALA A 28 -1.65 2.90 7.65
N ILE A 29 -0.57 3.53 8.11
CA ILE A 29 0.73 2.87 8.32
C ILE A 29 0.62 1.80 9.41
N GLU A 30 0.02 2.11 10.56
CA GLU A 30 -0.15 1.14 11.65
C GLU A 30 -1.07 -0.04 11.24
N TRP A 31 -2.12 0.23 10.48
CA TRP A 31 -2.95 -0.82 9.89
C TRP A 31 -2.14 -1.74 8.97
N LEU A 32 -1.32 -1.19 8.06
CA LEU A 32 -0.47 -2.00 7.18
C LEU A 32 0.60 -2.78 7.96
N ARG A 33 1.19 -2.19 9.02
CA ARG A 33 2.10 -2.91 9.92
C ARG A 33 1.41 -4.12 10.55
N SER A 34 0.16 -3.97 10.98
CA SER A 34 -0.64 -5.09 11.52
C SER A 34 -0.91 -6.17 10.47
N CYS A 35 -1.24 -5.79 9.23
CA CYS A 35 -1.48 -6.74 8.15
C CYS A 35 -0.23 -7.50 7.71
N THR A 36 0.92 -6.82 7.64
CA THR A 36 2.18 -7.37 7.14
C THR A 36 3.03 -8.01 8.23
N GLN A 37 2.73 -7.74 9.50
CA GLN A 37 3.54 -8.11 10.67
C GLN A 37 5.00 -7.64 10.53
N SER A 38 5.19 -6.46 9.93
CA SER A 38 6.49 -5.87 9.59
C SER A 38 6.58 -4.42 10.08
N PRO A 39 7.77 -3.92 10.46
CA PRO A 39 7.95 -2.54 10.91
C PRO A 39 7.79 -1.46 9.82
N LEU A 40 7.63 -1.77 8.53
CA LEU A 40 7.36 -0.82 7.43
C LEU A 40 8.12 0.53 7.56
N GLU A 41 9.46 0.48 7.51
CA GLU A 41 10.33 1.66 7.60
C GLU A 41 10.38 2.42 6.28
N ASN A 42 10.43 1.67 5.16
CA ASN A 42 10.26 2.20 3.82
C ASN A 42 9.06 1.50 3.19
N ILE A 43 7.89 2.15 3.27
CA ILE A 43 6.61 1.55 2.85
C ILE A 43 6.68 0.99 1.44
N ALA A 44 7.31 1.70 0.49
CA ALA A 44 7.36 1.24 -0.90
C ALA A 44 8.15 -0.07 -1.03
N GLU A 45 9.36 -0.12 -0.46
CA GLU A 45 10.25 -1.29 -0.53
C GLU A 45 9.74 -2.45 0.34
N ASP A 46 9.24 -2.17 1.53
CA ASP A 46 8.75 -3.18 2.48
C ASP A 46 7.46 -3.83 1.99
N MET A 47 6.56 -3.05 1.39
CA MET A 47 5.37 -3.58 0.74
C MET A 47 5.72 -4.41 -0.48
N GLU A 48 6.71 -3.99 -1.27
CA GLU A 48 7.16 -4.77 -2.42
C GLU A 48 7.74 -6.13 -1.98
N CYS A 49 8.60 -6.13 -0.96
CA CYS A 49 9.11 -7.35 -0.35
C CYS A 49 8.01 -8.24 0.26
N PHE A 50 6.95 -7.65 0.81
CA PHE A 50 5.79 -8.39 1.30
C PHE A 50 4.99 -9.03 0.17
N LEU A 51 4.66 -8.26 -0.86
CA LEU A 51 3.87 -8.71 -2.00
C LEU A 51 4.56 -9.86 -2.75
N GLN A 52 5.89 -9.79 -2.93
CA GLN A 52 6.67 -10.85 -3.57
C GLN A 52 6.69 -12.18 -2.80
N ARG A 53 6.38 -12.18 -1.50
CA ARG A 53 6.28 -13.38 -0.66
C ARG A 53 4.89 -14.02 -0.70
N LEU A 54 3.89 -13.32 -1.22
CA LEU A 54 2.53 -13.82 -1.30
C LEU A 54 2.33 -14.71 -2.53
N HIS A 55 1.40 -15.65 -2.43
CA HIS A 55 0.90 -16.36 -3.60
C HIS A 55 0.27 -15.34 -4.59
N PRO A 56 0.49 -15.43 -5.92
CA PRO A 56 0.04 -14.42 -6.89
C PRO A 56 -1.42 -13.99 -6.73
N ASN A 57 -2.36 -14.94 -6.62
CA ASN A 57 -3.77 -14.61 -6.42
C ASN A 57 -4.05 -13.83 -5.12
N VAL A 58 -3.30 -14.09 -4.05
CA VAL A 58 -3.44 -13.39 -2.76
C VAL A 58 -2.84 -12.00 -2.86
N ARG A 59 -1.70 -11.88 -3.55
CA ARG A 59 -1.02 -10.62 -3.83
C ARG A 59 -1.90 -9.66 -4.60
N ASP A 60 -2.46 -10.10 -5.72
CA ASP A 60 -3.31 -9.28 -6.58
C ASP A 60 -4.55 -8.81 -5.81
N GLN A 61 -5.16 -9.72 -5.05
CA GLN A 61 -6.31 -9.39 -4.23
C GLN A 61 -5.94 -8.40 -3.11
N PHE A 62 -4.79 -8.57 -2.45
CA PHE A 62 -4.32 -7.64 -1.44
C PHE A 62 -4.14 -6.23 -2.03
N VAL A 63 -3.47 -6.10 -3.18
CA VAL A 63 -3.26 -4.82 -3.85
C VAL A 63 -4.60 -4.16 -4.21
N ILE A 64 -5.53 -4.92 -4.79
CA ILE A 64 -6.86 -4.39 -5.18
C ILE A 64 -7.64 -3.89 -3.96
N GLN A 65 -7.70 -4.68 -2.88
CA GLN A 65 -8.47 -4.30 -1.69
C GLN A 65 -7.83 -3.12 -0.94
N THR A 66 -6.51 -3.16 -0.76
CA THR A 66 -5.75 -2.07 -0.13
C THR A 66 -5.92 -0.76 -0.91
N ARG A 67 -5.82 -0.82 -2.24
CA ARG A 67 -6.01 0.35 -3.10
C ARG A 67 -7.40 0.96 -2.93
N ARG A 68 -8.46 0.14 -2.96
CA ARG A 68 -9.85 0.62 -2.78
C ARG A 68 -10.08 1.27 -1.42
N LEU A 69 -9.51 0.68 -0.37
CA LEU A 69 -9.59 1.24 0.97
C LEU A 69 -8.88 2.60 1.05
N LEU A 70 -7.66 2.67 0.51
CA LEU A 70 -6.87 3.91 0.51
C LEU A 70 -7.47 4.99 -0.39
N ASP A 71 -8.06 4.64 -1.54
CA ASP A 71 -8.80 5.59 -2.39
C ASP A 71 -9.98 6.19 -1.62
N THR A 72 -10.72 5.35 -0.89
CA THR A 72 -11.84 5.80 -0.04
C THR A 72 -11.34 6.69 1.09
N ALA A 73 -10.25 6.29 1.76
CA ALA A 73 -9.66 7.08 2.82
C ALA A 73 -9.15 8.43 2.30
N SER A 74 -8.54 8.46 1.12
CA SER A 74 -8.03 9.68 0.48
C SER A 74 -9.16 10.64 0.11
N PHE A 75 -10.30 10.11 -0.37
CA PHE A 75 -11.46 10.93 -0.66
C PHE A 75 -12.00 11.67 0.58
N TYR A 76 -12.06 11.01 1.74
CA TYR A 76 -12.61 11.60 2.96
C TYR A 76 -11.59 12.34 3.84
N PHE A 77 -10.33 11.90 3.79
CA PHE A 77 -9.29 12.27 4.76
C PHE A 77 -7.97 12.70 4.11
N GLY A 78 -7.93 12.77 2.79
CA GLY A 78 -6.79 13.29 2.04
C GLY A 78 -6.74 14.81 2.02
N ALA A 79 -5.61 15.34 1.57
CA ALA A 79 -5.49 16.77 1.30
C ALA A 79 -6.46 17.15 0.18
N SER A 80 -7.46 18.00 0.50
CA SER A 80 -8.31 18.59 -0.53
C SER A 80 -7.45 19.51 -1.40
N GLY A 81 -7.09 19.03 -2.59
CA GLY A 81 -6.56 19.87 -3.67
C GLY A 81 -7.70 20.52 -4.44
#